data_AF-A0A7V9L0Q4-F1
#
_entry.id   AF-A0A7V9L0Q4-F1
#
_cell.length_a   1.000
_cell.length_b   1.000
_cell.length_c   1.000
_cell.angle_alpha   90.00
_cell.angle_beta   90.00
_cell.angle_gamma   90.00
#
_symmetry.space_group_name_H-M   'P 1'
#
loop_
_entity.id
_entity.type
_entity.pdbx_description
1 polymer ?
#
loop_
_entity_poly.entity_id
_entity_poly.type
_entity_poly.pdbx_seq_one_letter_code
_entity_poly.pdbx_strand_id
1 'polypeptide(L)'
;MDTAQDFVQTLFYVYLLLIFAYIITSWIPLPYNIWLNRIQRFLYDVVDPYLRLFRRFVPQLSLGGLGLDLSPLFAIVTLLVANRLVQEGIEALR
;
A
#
# COMPACT_ATOMS: atom_id res chain seq x y z
N MET A 1 -24.56 9.39 -3.05
CA MET A 1 -23.52 8.38 -2.77
C MET A 1 -24.12 7.40 -1.81
N ASP A 2 -24.11 6.12 -2.15
CA ASP A 2 -24.62 5.10 -1.24
C ASP A 2 -23.63 4.89 -0.10
N THR A 3 -24.13 4.64 1.12
CA THR A 3 -23.29 4.43 2.31
C THR A 3 -22.21 3.35 2.08
N ALA A 4 -22.52 2.33 1.28
CA ALA A 4 -21.57 1.30 0.89
C ALA A 4 -20.42 1.83 0.02
N GLN A 5 -20.70 2.67 -0.97
CA GLN A 5 -19.69 3.27 -1.85
C GLN A 5 -18.75 4.19 -1.06
N ASP A 6 -19.31 5.02 -0.18
CA ASP A 6 -18.54 5.93 0.68
C ASP A 6 -17.64 5.17 1.65
N PHE A 7 -18.13 4.05 2.20
CA PHE A 7 -17.35 3.18 3.07
C PHE A 7 -16.16 2.54 2.35
N VAL A 8 -16.40 1.94 1.17
CA VAL A 8 -15.33 1.34 0.34
C VAL A 8 -14.31 2.39 -0.07
N GLN A 9 -14.75 3.56 -0.52
CA GLN A 9 -13.86 4.64 -0.93
C GLN A 9 -13.00 5.14 0.22
N THR A 10 -13.57 5.23 1.43
CA THR A 10 -12.82 5.59 2.64
C THR A 10 -11.73 4.56 2.94
N LEU A 11 -12.07 3.27 2.92
CA LEU A 11 -11.11 2.19 3.15
C LEU A 11 -9.99 2.20 2.11
N PHE A 12 -10.33 2.43 0.84
CA PHE A 12 -9.36 2.58 -0.23
C PHE A 12 -8.34 3.69 0.09
N TYR A 13 -8.79 4.89 0.46
CA TYR A 13 -7.89 6.00 0.79
C TYR A 13 -7.05 5.73 2.04
N VAL A 14 -7.62 5.10 3.08
CA VAL A 14 -6.86 4.69 4.27
C VAL A 14 -5.74 3.74 3.88
N TYR A 15 -6.05 2.71 3.08
CA TYR A 15 -5.05 1.73 2.67
C TYR A 15 -3.98 2.35 1.74
N LEU A 16 -4.39 3.24 0.83
CA LEU A 16 -3.47 4.01 -0.01
C LEU A 16 -2.49 4.84 0.83
N LEU A 17 -2.99 5.49 1.89
CA LEU A 17 -2.16 6.26 2.82
C LEU A 17 -1.17 5.37 3.58
N LEU A 18 -1.57 4.16 3.99
CA LEU A 18 -0.67 3.20 4.64
C LEU A 18 0.46 2.76 3.70
N ILE A 19 0.15 2.45 2.43
CA ILE A 19 1.19 2.12 1.44
C ILE A 19 2.14 3.32 1.24
N PHE A 20 1.60 4.53 1.16
CA PHE A 20 2.41 5.74 0.99
C PHE A 20 3.35 5.97 2.20
N ALA A 21 2.82 5.82 3.42
CA ALA A 21 3.62 5.88 4.64
C ALA A 21 4.71 4.78 4.67
N TYR A 22 4.38 3.56 4.22
CA TYR A 22 5.36 2.48 4.10
C TYR A 22 6.50 2.86 3.14
N ILE A 23 6.20 3.40 1.95
CA ILE A 23 7.23 3.83 0.98
C ILE A 23 8.17 4.87 1.59
N ILE A 24 7.61 5.91 2.23
CA ILE A 24 8.39 6.98 2.86
C ILE A 24 9.31 6.40 3.94
N THR A 25 8.75 5.60 4.85
CA THR A 25 9.49 5.00 5.97
C THR A 25 10.49 3.92 5.52
N SER A 26 10.32 3.36 4.32
CA SER A 26 11.23 2.40 3.72
C SER A 26 12.40 3.06 3.01
N TRP A 27 12.20 4.22 2.37
CA TRP A 27 13.25 4.90 1.60
C TRP A 27 14.05 5.89 2.44
N ILE A 28 13.42 6.49 3.45
CA ILE A 28 14.06 7.47 4.33
C ILE A 28 14.51 6.77 5.61
N PRO A 29 15.81 6.75 5.93
CA PRO A 29 16.29 6.26 7.21
C PRO A 29 15.80 7.19 8.33
N LEU A 30 14.98 6.66 9.23
CA LEU A 30 14.41 7.41 10.35
C LEU A 30 15.35 7.37 11.57
N PRO A 31 15.46 8.47 12.35
CA PRO A 31 16.18 8.45 13.60
C PRO A 31 15.51 7.51 14.62
N TYR A 32 16.31 6.95 15.52
CA TYR A 32 15.81 6.01 16.53
C TYR A 32 14.77 6.68 17.44
N ASN A 33 13.51 6.28 17.31
CA ASN A 33 12.40 6.71 18.17
C ASN A 33 11.44 5.54 18.36
N ILE A 34 11.07 5.27 19.61
CA ILE A 34 10.20 4.14 20.01
C ILE A 34 8.85 4.18 19.28
N TRP A 35 8.29 5.38 19.11
CA TRP A 35 7.00 5.59 18.44
C TRP A 35 7.12 5.36 16.93
N LEU A 36 8.16 5.89 16.28
CA LEU A 36 8.41 5.69 14.86
C LEU A 36 8.66 4.21 14.54
N ASN A 37 9.46 3.52 15.35
CA ASN A 37 9.70 2.08 15.19
C ASN A 37 8.42 1.25 15.37
N ARG A 38 7.48 1.70 16.21
CA ARG A 38 6.18 1.03 16.37
C ARG A 38 5.30 1.23 15.15
N ILE A 39 5.23 2.45 14.61
CA ILE A 39 4.50 2.75 13.37
C ILE A 39 5.10 1.99 12.19
N GLN A 40 6.42 2.00 12.04
CA GLN A 40 7.11 1.28 10.97
C GLN A 40 6.84 -0.23 11.04
N ARG A 41 6.90 -0.84 12.24
CA ARG A 41 6.54 -2.27 12.41
C ARG A 41 5.09 -2.54 12.02
N PHE A 42 4.16 -1.69 12.46
CA PHE A 42 2.76 -1.82 12.07
C PHE A 42 2.57 -1.72 10.55
N LEU A 43 3.23 -0.75 9.90
CA LEU A 43 3.20 -0.62 8.43
C LEU A 43 3.79 -1.86 7.76
N TYR A 44 4.89 -2.40 8.26
CA TYR A 44 5.44 -3.67 7.77
C TYR A 44 4.43 -4.81 7.93
N ASP A 45 3.82 -4.97 9.11
CA ASP A 45 2.89 -6.09 9.37
C ASP A 45 1.63 -6.03 8.48
N VAL A 46 1.15 -4.81 8.15
CA VAL A 46 -0.07 -4.60 7.37
C VAL A 46 0.20 -4.53 5.86
N VAL A 47 1.26 -3.87 5.44
CA VAL A 47 1.55 -3.58 4.02
C VAL A 47 2.44 -4.67 3.40
N ASP A 48 3.40 -5.23 4.15
CA ASP A 48 4.34 -6.22 3.61
C ASP A 48 3.65 -7.48 3.06
N PRO A 49 2.60 -8.07 3.68
CA PRO A 49 1.88 -9.20 3.10
C PRO A 49 1.36 -8.94 1.69
N TYR A 50 0.86 -7.73 1.45
CA TYR A 50 0.36 -7.30 0.14
C TYR A 50 1.52 -7.12 -0.85
N LEU A 51 2.61 -6.46 -0.44
CA LEU A 51 3.80 -6.28 -1.27
C LEU A 51 4.49 -7.59 -1.62
N ARG A 52 4.53 -8.56 -0.71
CA ARG A 52 5.12 -9.89 -0.93
C ARG A 52 4.51 -10.64 -2.11
N LEU A 53 3.23 -10.40 -2.42
CA LEU A 53 2.59 -10.96 -3.60
C LEU A 53 3.25 -10.44 -4.89
N PHE A 54 3.61 -9.17 -4.92
CA PHE A 54 4.25 -8.52 -6.07
C PHE A 54 5.76 -8.72 -6.12
N ARG A 55 6.42 -8.98 -4.98
CA ARG A 55 7.87 -9.29 -4.93
C ARG A 55 8.28 -10.54 -5.74
N ARG A 56 7.33 -11.43 -6.05
CA ARG A 56 7.59 -12.58 -6.94
C ARG A 56 7.65 -12.19 -8.41
N PHE A 57 6.99 -11.09 -8.78
CA PHE A 57 6.92 -10.59 -10.15
C PHE A 57 7.92 -9.47 -10.42
N VAL A 58 8.32 -8.74 -9.36
CA VAL A 58 9.25 -7.61 -9.44
C VAL A 58 10.60 -8.03 -8.87
N PRO A 59 11.66 -8.13 -9.69
CA PRO A 59 13.02 -8.33 -9.19
C PRO A 59 13.39 -7.22 -8.21
N GLN A 60 14.00 -7.60 -7.09
CA GLN A 60 14.49 -6.64 -6.11
C GLN A 60 15.64 -5.84 -6.74
N LEU A 61 15.39 -4.60 -7.16
CA LEU A 61 16.41 -3.75 -7.75
C LEU A 61 17.25 -3.16 -6.62
N SER A 62 18.39 -3.81 -6.34
CA SER A 62 19.42 -3.24 -5.46
C SER A 62 20.24 -2.23 -6.24
N LEU A 63 19.87 -0.95 -6.19
CA LEU A 63 20.63 0.13 -6.81
C LEU A 63 21.52 0.80 -5.76
N GLY A 64 22.84 0.58 -5.86
CA GLY A 64 23.84 1.31 -5.06
C GLY A 64 23.80 1.07 -3.55
N GLY A 65 23.43 -0.15 -3.11
CA GLY A 65 23.37 -0.51 -1.69
C GLY A 65 22.07 -0.10 -0.99
N LEU A 66 21.17 0.62 -1.67
CA LEU A 66 19.79 0.82 -1.25
C LEU A 66 18.88 -0.12 -2.05
N GLY A 67 18.17 -1.00 -1.34
CA GLY A 67 17.14 -1.82 -1.96
C GLY A 67 15.95 -0.95 -2.36
N LEU A 68 15.85 -0.58 -3.64
CA LEU A 68 14.68 0.12 -4.15
C LEU A 68 13.60 -0.91 -4.47
N ASP A 69 12.70 -1.10 -3.51
CA ASP A 69 11.53 -1.95 -3.71
C ASP A 69 10.50 -1.19 -4.58
N LEU A 70 10.35 -1.62 -5.84
CA LEU A 70 9.32 -1.12 -6.75
C LEU A 70 7.96 -1.80 -6.52
N SER A 71 7.88 -2.84 -5.68
CA SER A 71 6.61 -3.52 -5.38
C SER A 71 5.50 -2.57 -4.88
N PRO A 72 5.76 -1.49 -4.11
CA PRO A 72 4.72 -0.56 -3.69
C PRO A 72 4.08 0.19 -4.86
N LEU A 73 4.81 0.46 -5.93
CA LEU A 73 4.26 1.11 -7.12
C LEU A 73 3.24 0.19 -7.81
N PHE A 74 3.60 -1.08 -8.01
CA PHE A 74 2.69 -2.08 -8.57
C PHE A 74 1.47 -2.31 -7.66
N ALA A 75 1.70 -2.36 -6.35
CA ALA A 75 0.64 -2.47 -5.35
C ALA A 75 -0.37 -1.31 -5.45
N ILE A 76 0.09 -0.06 -5.62
CA ILE A 76 -0.79 1.10 -5.82
C ILE A 76 -1.60 0.96 -7.11
N VAL A 77 -0.95 0.56 -8.22
CA VAL A 77 -1.64 0.37 -9.51
C VAL A 77 -2.72 -0.70 -9.39
N THR A 78 -2.42 -1.85 -8.78
CA THR A 78 -3.40 -2.92 -8.56
C THR A 78 -4.53 -2.46 -7.66
N LEU A 79 -4.24 -1.71 -6.59
CA LEU A 79 -5.25 -1.17 -5.70
C LEU A 79 -6.20 -0.19 -6.43
N LEU A 80 -5.67 0.66 -7.31
CA LEU A 80 -6.47 1.59 -8.12
C LEU A 80 -7.42 0.85 -9.06
N VAL A 81 -6.95 -0.20 -9.73
CA VAL A 81 -7.78 -1.03 -10.60
C VAL A 81 -8.84 -1.77 -9.79
N ALA A 82 -8.46 -2.35 -8.65
CA ALA A 82 -9.39 -3.03 -7.75
C ALA A 82 -10.51 -2.10 -7.26
N ASN A 83 -10.17 -0.86 -6.88
CA ASN A 83 -11.18 0.12 -6.46
C ASN A 83 -12.18 0.42 -7.57
N ARG A 84 -11.72 0.61 -8.81
CA ARG A 84 -12.63 0.86 -9.94
C ARG A 84 -13.57 -0.32 -10.18
N LEU A 85 -13.04 -1.54 -10.21
CA LEU A 85 -13.85 -2.75 -10.41
C LEU A 85 -14.88 -2.95 -9.29
N VAL A 86 -14.51 -2.67 -8.04
CA VAL A 86 -15.45 -2.76 -6.91
C VAL A 86 -16.55 -1.72 -7.03
N GLN A 87 -16.22 -0.47 -7.39
CA GLN A 87 -17.23 0.58 -7.56
C GLN A 87 -18.19 0.25 -8.72
N GLU A 88 -17.66 -0.18 -9.87
CA GLU A 88 -18.46 -0.64 -11.02
C GLU A 88 -19.36 -1.83 -10.65
N GLY A 89 -18.84 -2.79 -9.87
CA GLY A 89 -19.62 -3.93 -9.40
C GLY A 89 -20.75 -3.53 -8.43
N ILE A 90 -20.51 -2.56 -7.55
CA ILE A 90 -21.54 -2.01 -6.66
C ILE A 90 -22.62 -1.31 -7.48
N GLU A 91 -22.23 -0.54 -8.49
CA GLU A 91 -23.17 0.14 -9.40
C GLU A 91 -24.01 -0.86 -10.22
N ALA A 92 -23.40 -1.95 -10.70
CA ALA A 92 -24.10 -2.97 -11.50
C ALA A 92 -25.13 -3.79 -10.71
N LEU A 93 -25.01 -3.84 -9.38
CA LEU A 93 -25.93 -4.55 -8.49
C LEU A 93 -27.13 -3.70 -8.03
N ARG A 94 -27.17 -2.42 -8.43
CA ARG A 94 -28.21 -1.46 -8.09
C ARG A 94 -29.17 -1.24 -9.25
#